data_AF-A0A0X3VJF0-F1
#
_entry.id   AF-A0A0X3VJF0-F1
#
_cell.length_a   1.000
_cell.length_b   1.000
_cell.length_c   1.000
_cell.angle_alpha   90.00
_cell.angle_beta   90.00
_cell.angle_gamma   90.00
#
_symmetry.space_group_name_H-M   'P 1'
#
loop_
_entity.id
_entity.type
_entity.pdbx_description
1 polymer ?
#
loop_
_entity_poly.entity_id
_entity_poly.type
_entity_poly.pdbx_seq_one_letter_code
_entity_poly.pdbx_strand_id
1 'polypeptide(L)'
;MRRSDLEVDDRGVVRGALALALLAVHLDAATVVDYAPARDENTPADRRETCRVLEDTHVLTGPRKRDPAVVVRRILVHSTGNAKGQQRVREKRLAKAREDLDKLQRGAGGRYDNTAEKITARIGVIARARRVTGCLHTAVTTDAAGRPALHWPFDQAVLDAEAAVDGWYALLTTLTPEQADAADVLRRHKGQGAVERCYGDFKGPLAVTPIFVQDNKRVAALVTVSCLALLVFCLIERQVRRALGGDQKMQGLYPGNQRVRPTGRMILYHLSGLRLRAGHTTDPPIIVISRGVQLHLLDLLGLPRPPRPGTHPSPLARDLHELPAKYGASWCCRESCRRRGGSAIRRAEGAHPG
;
A
#
# COMPACT_ATOMS: atom_id res chain seq x y z
N MET A 1 -21.58 19.61 -37.67
CA MET A 1 -20.27 18.95 -37.52
C MET A 1 -20.08 18.67 -36.04
N ARG A 2 -20.23 17.41 -35.61
CA ARG A 2 -20.44 17.03 -34.21
C ARG A 2 -19.17 17.28 -33.39
N ARG A 3 -19.30 18.06 -32.30
CA ARG A 3 -18.35 18.09 -31.19
C ARG A 3 -18.31 16.69 -30.57
N SER A 4 -17.28 15.92 -30.92
CA SER A 4 -16.88 14.71 -30.22
C SER A 4 -16.11 15.12 -28.97
N ASP A 5 -16.84 15.64 -27.97
CA ASP A 5 -16.25 16.10 -26.72
C ASP A 5 -15.95 14.89 -25.83
N LEU A 6 -14.69 14.47 -25.87
CA LEU A 6 -14.10 13.48 -24.98
C LEU A 6 -13.80 14.20 -23.66
N GLU A 7 -14.76 14.23 -22.73
CA GLU A 7 -14.57 14.89 -21.44
C GLU A 7 -13.95 13.91 -20.45
N VAL A 8 -12.67 14.12 -20.14
CA VAL A 8 -11.98 13.41 -19.06
C VAL A 8 -12.16 14.28 -17.81
N ASP A 9 -12.94 13.80 -16.83
CA ASP A 9 -13.14 14.47 -15.55
C ASP A 9 -11.79 14.62 -14.80
N ASP A 10 -11.68 15.54 -13.83
CA ASP A 10 -10.50 15.81 -12.98
C ASP A 10 -9.96 14.57 -12.24
N ARG A 11 -10.70 13.46 -12.29
CA ARG A 11 -10.32 12.14 -11.75
C ARG A 11 -9.85 11.14 -12.81
N GLY A 12 -9.67 11.56 -14.06
CA GLY A 12 -9.27 10.70 -15.17
C GLY A 12 -10.38 9.78 -15.72
N VAL A 13 -11.65 10.08 -15.42
CA VAL A 13 -12.79 9.28 -15.88
C VAL A 13 -13.28 9.81 -17.22
N VAL A 14 -13.23 8.98 -18.26
CA VAL A 14 -13.71 9.30 -19.61
C VAL A 14 -15.24 9.29 -19.62
N ARG A 15 -15.88 10.42 -19.94
CA ARG A 15 -17.34 10.52 -20.09
C ARG A 15 -17.74 10.59 -21.57
N GLY A 16 -18.71 9.76 -21.96
CA GLY A 16 -19.39 9.83 -23.26
C GLY A 16 -19.78 8.47 -23.84
N ALA A 17 -21.06 8.26 -24.19
CA ALA A 17 -21.61 6.97 -24.68
C ALA A 17 -20.86 6.37 -25.88
N LEU A 18 -20.32 7.23 -26.76
CA LEU A 18 -19.54 6.79 -27.92
C LEU A 18 -18.11 6.35 -27.54
N ALA A 19 -17.49 7.02 -26.57
CA ALA A 19 -16.16 6.66 -26.06
C ALA A 19 -16.20 5.38 -25.20
N LEU A 20 -17.32 5.19 -24.48
CA LEU A 20 -17.65 3.99 -23.68
C LEU A 20 -17.70 2.72 -24.56
N ALA A 21 -18.35 2.80 -25.73
CA ALA A 21 -18.43 1.67 -26.67
C ALA A 21 -17.07 1.34 -27.33
N LEU A 22 -16.25 2.36 -27.62
CA LEU A 22 -14.90 2.17 -28.15
C LEU A 22 -13.97 1.49 -27.13
N LEU A 23 -14.02 1.87 -25.85
CA LEU A 23 -13.15 1.31 -24.80
C LEU A 23 -13.41 -0.18 -24.52
N ALA A 24 -14.66 -0.64 -24.60
CA ALA A 24 -14.99 -2.06 -24.44
C ALA A 24 -14.42 -2.92 -25.58
N VAL A 25 -14.49 -2.43 -26.83
CA VAL A 25 -13.90 -3.07 -28.02
C VAL A 25 -12.36 -3.10 -27.94
N HIS A 26 -11.76 -2.16 -27.23
CA HIS A 26 -10.31 -2.08 -27.05
C HIS A 26 -9.75 -2.99 -25.94
N LEU A 27 -10.60 -3.62 -25.11
CA LEU A 27 -10.11 -4.51 -24.04
C LEU A 27 -9.45 -5.79 -24.59
N ASP A 28 -9.91 -6.28 -25.74
CA ASP A 28 -9.34 -7.45 -26.43
C ASP A 28 -8.00 -7.14 -27.09
N ALA A 29 -7.76 -5.88 -27.43
CA ALA A 29 -6.48 -5.39 -27.96
C ALA A 29 -5.49 -4.98 -26.85
N ALA A 30 -5.91 -4.98 -25.59
CA ALA A 30 -5.09 -4.49 -24.47
C ALA A 30 -4.11 -5.55 -23.97
N THR A 31 -2.86 -5.15 -23.74
CA THR A 31 -1.80 -6.06 -23.28
C THR A 31 -1.92 -6.28 -21.77
N VAL A 32 -1.88 -7.54 -21.33
CA VAL A 32 -1.87 -7.88 -19.90
C VAL A 32 -0.52 -7.51 -19.30
N VAL A 33 -0.55 -6.74 -18.21
CA VAL A 33 0.66 -6.38 -17.47
C VAL A 33 0.81 -7.32 -16.29
N ASP A 34 1.99 -7.96 -16.18
CA ASP A 34 2.37 -8.72 -15.00
C ASP A 34 2.63 -7.76 -13.82
N TYR A 35 1.55 -7.42 -13.13
CA TYR A 35 1.54 -6.61 -11.93
C TYR A 35 0.57 -7.22 -10.93
N ALA A 36 1.11 -7.68 -9.79
CA ALA A 36 0.32 -8.11 -8.64
C ALA A 36 0.40 -7.05 -7.54
N PRO A 37 -0.72 -6.42 -7.13
CA PRO A 37 -0.70 -5.53 -5.99
C PRO A 37 -0.37 -6.31 -4.72
N ALA A 38 0.38 -5.70 -3.79
CA ALA A 38 0.83 -6.38 -2.56
C ALA A 38 -0.32 -6.97 -1.70
N ARG A 39 -1.53 -6.43 -1.80
CA ARG A 39 -2.74 -6.97 -1.15
C ARG A 39 -3.18 -8.33 -1.70
N ASP A 40 -2.81 -8.66 -2.94
CA ASP A 40 -3.22 -9.87 -3.65
C ASP A 40 -2.10 -10.92 -3.71
N GLU A 41 -1.00 -10.69 -2.99
CA GLU A 41 0.16 -11.60 -2.95
C GLU A 41 -0.23 -13.02 -2.49
N ASN A 42 -1.20 -13.12 -1.57
CA ASN A 42 -1.75 -14.38 -1.06
C ASN A 42 -3.07 -14.79 -1.74
N THR A 43 -3.56 -14.02 -2.71
CA THR A 43 -4.79 -14.33 -3.44
C THR A 43 -4.46 -15.35 -4.53
N PRO A 44 -5.28 -16.40 -4.75
CA PRO A 44 -5.03 -17.36 -5.82
C PRO A 44 -5.15 -16.68 -7.20
N ALA A 45 -4.41 -17.21 -8.19
CA ALA A 45 -4.17 -16.52 -9.46
C ALA A 45 -5.45 -16.14 -10.23
N ASP A 46 -6.52 -16.94 -10.09
CA ASP A 46 -7.86 -16.72 -10.65
C ASP A 46 -8.58 -15.50 -10.06
N ARG A 47 -8.20 -15.06 -8.85
CA ARG A 47 -8.84 -13.97 -8.11
C ARG A 47 -7.98 -12.71 -8.01
N ARG A 48 -6.74 -12.75 -8.48
CA ARG A 48 -5.82 -11.60 -8.45
C ARG A 48 -6.33 -10.48 -9.35
N GLU A 49 -6.11 -9.25 -8.92
CA GLU A 49 -6.24 -8.10 -9.79
C GLU A 49 -5.37 -8.27 -11.04
N THR A 50 -5.97 -8.05 -12.19
CA THR A 50 -5.29 -8.02 -13.48
C THR A 50 -5.36 -6.59 -14.01
N CYS A 51 -4.23 -6.08 -14.48
CA CYS A 51 -4.18 -4.81 -15.17
C CYS A 51 -3.90 -5.06 -16.65
N ARG A 52 -4.63 -4.36 -17.53
CA ARG A 52 -4.38 -4.33 -18.96
C ARG A 52 -4.07 -2.90 -19.38
N VAL A 53 -3.17 -2.75 -20.35
CA VAL A 53 -2.77 -1.43 -20.87
C VAL A 53 -2.95 -1.37 -22.38
N LEU A 54 -3.37 -0.20 -22.83
CA LEU A 54 -3.40 0.17 -24.24
C LEU A 54 -2.77 1.56 -24.39
N GLU A 55 -2.01 1.74 -25.45
CA GLU A 55 -1.29 2.98 -25.72
C GLU A 55 -1.96 3.74 -26.86
N ASP A 56 -2.16 5.05 -26.66
CA ASP A 56 -2.59 5.97 -27.68
C ASP A 56 -1.96 7.37 -27.48
N THR A 57 -2.38 8.32 -28.30
CA THR A 57 -2.02 9.73 -28.14
C THR A 57 -3.25 10.54 -27.79
N HIS A 58 -3.05 11.57 -26.97
CA HIS A 58 -4.09 12.50 -26.57
C HIS A 58 -3.64 13.93 -26.83
N VAL A 59 -4.55 14.75 -27.36
CA VAL A 59 -4.28 16.15 -27.63
C VAL A 59 -4.79 16.98 -26.46
N LEU A 60 -3.87 17.56 -25.69
CA LEU A 60 -4.19 18.52 -24.64
C LEU A 60 -4.29 19.93 -25.24
N THR A 61 -5.44 20.56 -25.06
CA THR A 61 -5.63 21.97 -25.40
C THR A 61 -5.32 22.83 -24.18
N GLY A 62 -4.53 23.89 -24.37
CA GLY A 62 -4.25 24.83 -23.29
C GLY A 62 -5.48 25.60 -22.81
N PRO A 63 -5.41 26.24 -21.63
CA PRO A 63 -6.54 26.94 -21.02
C PRO A 63 -7.06 28.11 -21.86
N ARG A 64 -6.23 28.69 -22.75
CA ARG A 64 -6.65 29.74 -23.69
C ARG A 64 -6.71 29.15 -25.10
N LYS A 65 -7.66 29.64 -25.90
CA LYS A 65 -7.84 29.26 -27.32
C LYS A 65 -6.57 29.46 -28.19
N ARG A 66 -5.68 30.37 -27.78
CA ARG A 66 -4.42 30.68 -28.47
C ARG A 66 -3.27 29.75 -28.08
N ASP A 67 -3.41 29.01 -27.00
CA ASP A 67 -2.34 28.15 -26.51
C ASP A 67 -2.22 26.96 -27.47
N PRO A 68 -0.98 26.55 -27.84
CA PRO A 68 -0.79 25.47 -28.78
C PRO A 68 -1.31 24.15 -28.19
N ALA A 69 -1.97 23.35 -29.03
CA ALA A 69 -2.37 22.01 -28.66
C ALA A 69 -1.11 21.13 -28.52
N VAL A 70 -1.00 20.43 -27.39
CA VAL A 70 0.14 19.56 -27.09
C VAL A 70 -0.30 18.11 -27.23
N VAL A 71 0.34 17.37 -28.14
CA VAL A 71 0.14 15.92 -28.24
C VAL A 71 0.95 15.25 -27.14
N VAL A 72 0.27 14.50 -26.28
CA VAL A 72 0.88 13.72 -25.20
C VAL A 72 0.63 12.24 -25.39
N ARG A 73 1.57 11.44 -24.93
CA ARG A 73 1.42 9.99 -24.85
C ARG A 73 0.44 9.64 -23.74
N ARG A 74 -0.60 8.87 -24.06
CA ARG A 74 -1.63 8.43 -23.13
C ARG A 74 -1.66 6.91 -23.06
N ILE A 75 -1.73 6.40 -21.83
CA ILE A 75 -1.83 4.98 -21.55
C ILE A 75 -3.17 4.76 -20.88
N LEU A 76 -4.06 4.06 -21.57
CA LEU A 76 -5.34 3.62 -21.06
C LEU A 76 -5.12 2.34 -20.26
N VAL A 77 -5.52 2.37 -19.00
CA VAL A 77 -5.34 1.25 -18.09
C VAL A 77 -6.69 0.73 -17.67
N HIS A 78 -6.91 -0.57 -17.80
CA HIS A 78 -8.04 -1.26 -17.20
C HIS A 78 -7.55 -2.08 -16.00
N SER A 79 -8.10 -1.82 -14.81
CA SER A 79 -7.82 -2.59 -13.58
C SER A 79 -9.10 -3.28 -13.10
N THR A 80 -9.04 -4.61 -12.97
CA THR A 80 -10.17 -5.39 -12.44
C THR A 80 -10.45 -5.09 -10.96
N GLY A 81 -9.43 -4.67 -10.21
CA GLY A 81 -9.57 -4.22 -8.82
C GLY A 81 -10.31 -2.89 -8.72
N ASN A 82 -9.95 -1.92 -9.57
CA ASN A 82 -10.65 -0.65 -9.67
C ASN A 82 -12.09 -0.84 -10.17
N ALA A 83 -12.31 -1.74 -11.14
CA ALA A 83 -13.65 -2.06 -11.63
C ALA A 83 -14.57 -2.56 -10.51
N LYS A 84 -14.11 -3.55 -9.74
CA LYS A 84 -14.82 -4.06 -8.55
C LYS A 84 -15.08 -2.95 -7.52
N GLY A 85 -14.12 -2.05 -7.31
CA GLY A 85 -14.27 -0.90 -6.42
C GLY A 85 -15.35 0.07 -6.88
N GLN A 86 -15.33 0.45 -8.15
CA GLN A 86 -16.31 1.36 -8.76
C GLN A 86 -17.70 0.74 -8.78
N GLN A 87 -17.82 -0.54 -9.11
CA GLN A 87 -19.06 -1.29 -9.01
C GLN A 87 -19.66 -1.23 -7.60
N ARG A 88 -18.88 -1.54 -6.56
CA ARG A 88 -19.34 -1.46 -5.16
C ARG A 88 -19.77 -0.05 -4.75
N VAL A 89 -19.08 0.98 -5.24
CA VAL A 89 -19.44 2.38 -4.99
C VAL A 89 -20.75 2.73 -5.70
N ARG A 90 -20.92 2.30 -6.95
CA ARG A 90 -22.16 2.49 -7.72
C ARG A 90 -23.33 1.79 -7.05
N GLU A 91 -23.19 0.52 -6.67
CA GLU A 91 -24.23 -0.24 -5.94
C GLU A 91 -24.65 0.48 -4.65
N LYS A 92 -23.68 0.93 -3.84
CA LYS A 92 -23.97 1.71 -2.61
C LYS A 92 -24.65 3.04 -2.91
N ARG A 93 -24.24 3.74 -3.97
CA ARG A 93 -24.86 5.01 -4.42
C ARG A 93 -26.32 4.77 -4.81
N LEU A 94 -26.59 3.76 -5.63
CA LEU A 94 -27.92 3.42 -6.12
C LEU A 94 -28.83 2.90 -5.00
N ALA A 95 -28.31 2.08 -4.07
CA ALA A 95 -29.07 1.61 -2.92
C ALA A 95 -29.54 2.77 -2.03
N LYS A 96 -28.68 3.75 -1.75
CA LYS A 96 -29.05 4.95 -0.99
C LYS A 96 -30.04 5.85 -1.74
N ALA A 97 -29.88 6.00 -3.06
CA ALA A 97 -30.82 6.75 -3.87
C ALA A 97 -32.21 6.09 -3.89
N ARG A 98 -32.25 4.76 -4.04
CA ARG A 98 -33.47 3.95 -3.96
C ARG A 98 -34.16 4.13 -2.62
N GLU A 99 -33.43 4.01 -1.51
CA GLU A 99 -33.99 4.22 -0.17
C GLU A 99 -34.66 5.60 -0.01
N ASP A 100 -34.02 6.67 -0.49
CA ASP A 100 -34.57 8.03 -0.40
C ASP A 100 -35.78 8.24 -1.32
N LEU A 101 -35.73 7.69 -2.53
CA LEU A 101 -36.84 7.76 -3.50
C LEU A 101 -38.04 6.92 -3.06
N ASP A 102 -37.82 5.74 -2.48
CA ASP A 102 -38.85 4.90 -1.87
C ASP A 102 -39.54 5.61 -0.69
N LYS A 103 -38.77 6.34 0.12
CA LYS A 103 -39.33 7.16 1.21
C LYS A 103 -40.16 8.31 0.65
N LEU A 104 -39.72 8.95 -0.43
CA LEU A 104 -40.47 10.02 -1.09
C LEU A 104 -41.75 9.49 -1.75
N GLN A 105 -41.68 8.34 -2.43
CA GLN A 105 -42.83 7.71 -3.07
C GLN A 105 -43.90 7.31 -2.05
N ARG A 106 -43.50 6.72 -0.90
CA ARG A 106 -44.44 6.39 0.18
C ARG A 106 -45.04 7.62 0.86
N GLY A 107 -44.33 8.75 0.86
CA GLY A 107 -44.78 10.02 1.42
C GLY A 107 -45.59 10.88 0.45
N ALA A 108 -45.69 10.50 -0.82
CA ALA A 108 -46.36 11.27 -1.87
C ALA A 108 -47.85 11.45 -1.56
N GLY A 109 -48.34 12.68 -1.61
CA GLY A 109 -49.72 13.03 -1.20
C GLY A 109 -49.90 13.23 0.31
N GLY A 110 -48.83 13.12 1.11
CA GLY A 110 -48.83 13.45 2.53
C GLY A 110 -48.73 14.96 2.82
N ARG A 111 -48.74 15.33 4.11
CA ARG A 111 -48.74 16.74 4.57
C ARG A 111 -47.62 17.60 3.98
N TYR A 112 -46.42 17.04 3.83
CA TYR A 112 -45.23 17.76 3.36
C TYR A 112 -45.04 17.65 1.84
N ASP A 113 -45.48 16.55 1.22
CA ASP A 113 -45.35 16.25 -0.21
C ASP A 113 -46.72 16.26 -0.91
N ASN A 114 -47.48 17.33 -0.67
CA ASN A 114 -48.88 17.43 -1.08
C ASN A 114 -49.10 17.91 -2.53
N THR A 115 -48.05 18.33 -3.22
CA THR A 115 -48.14 18.92 -4.57
C THR A 115 -47.04 18.35 -5.45
N ALA A 116 -47.34 18.17 -6.74
CA ALA A 116 -46.38 17.67 -7.74
C ALA A 116 -45.09 18.51 -7.80
N GLU A 117 -45.18 19.83 -7.63
CA GLU A 117 -44.01 20.73 -7.60
C GLU A 117 -43.08 20.43 -6.41
N LYS A 118 -43.62 20.20 -5.22
CA LYS A 118 -42.82 19.88 -4.02
C LYS A 118 -42.10 18.54 -4.18
N ILE A 119 -42.80 17.56 -4.72
CA ILE A 119 -42.21 16.25 -5.04
C ILE A 119 -41.09 16.41 -6.06
N THR A 120 -41.31 17.19 -7.12
CA THR A 120 -40.31 17.45 -8.17
C THR A 120 -39.08 18.17 -7.61
N ALA A 121 -39.27 19.18 -6.75
CA ALA A 121 -38.16 19.88 -6.09
C ALA A 121 -37.33 18.92 -5.22
N ARG A 122 -38.00 18.05 -4.46
CA ARG A 122 -37.34 17.07 -3.58
C ARG A 122 -36.64 15.96 -4.36
N ILE A 123 -37.19 15.52 -5.50
CA ILE A 123 -36.50 14.66 -6.47
C ILE A 123 -35.20 15.31 -6.92
N GLY A 124 -35.23 16.59 -7.30
CA GLY A 124 -34.03 17.32 -7.72
C GLY A 124 -32.94 17.35 -6.64
N VAL A 125 -33.34 17.55 -5.37
CA VAL A 125 -32.41 17.51 -4.22
C VAL A 125 -31.82 16.12 -4.05
N ILE A 126 -32.63 15.06 -4.06
CA ILE A 126 -32.17 13.67 -3.92
C ILE A 126 -31.24 13.31 -5.09
N ALA A 127 -31.62 13.63 -6.32
CA ALA A 127 -30.86 13.34 -7.53
C ALA A 127 -29.47 13.99 -7.50
N ARG A 128 -29.39 15.25 -7.06
CA ARG A 128 -28.13 15.99 -6.91
C ARG A 128 -27.29 15.45 -5.76
N ALA A 129 -27.89 15.22 -4.59
CA ALA A 129 -27.18 14.73 -3.40
C ALA A 129 -26.60 13.32 -3.62
N ARG A 130 -27.34 12.47 -4.32
CA ARG A 130 -26.94 11.08 -4.63
C ARG A 130 -26.19 10.93 -5.95
N ARG A 131 -26.07 12.00 -6.74
CA ARG A 131 -25.41 12.00 -8.06
C ARG A 131 -26.00 10.97 -9.02
N VAL A 132 -27.34 10.95 -9.12
CA VAL A 132 -28.11 10.04 -10.00
C VAL A 132 -28.91 10.78 -11.07
N THR A 133 -28.70 12.09 -11.23
CA THR A 133 -29.44 12.93 -12.20
C THR A 133 -29.39 12.41 -13.62
N GLY A 134 -28.27 11.82 -14.05
CA GLY A 134 -28.10 11.31 -15.42
C GLY A 134 -28.76 9.95 -15.69
N CYS A 135 -29.13 9.20 -14.64
CA CYS A 135 -29.68 7.84 -14.77
C CYS A 135 -31.06 7.69 -14.13
N LEU A 136 -31.67 8.78 -13.67
CA LEU A 136 -32.96 8.78 -12.98
C LEU A 136 -34.04 9.34 -13.91
N HIS A 137 -35.03 8.52 -14.23
CA HIS A 137 -36.27 8.98 -14.86
C HIS A 137 -37.34 9.11 -13.79
N THR A 138 -38.12 10.19 -13.84
CA THR A 138 -39.22 10.42 -12.88
C THR A 138 -40.47 10.85 -13.60
N ALA A 139 -41.59 10.21 -13.27
CA ALA A 139 -42.92 10.59 -13.68
C ALA A 139 -43.75 10.89 -12.42
N VAL A 140 -44.28 12.11 -12.34
CA VAL A 140 -45.22 12.51 -11.28
C VAL A 140 -46.60 12.59 -11.92
N THR A 141 -47.51 11.72 -11.48
CA THR A 141 -48.91 11.70 -11.94
C THR A 141 -49.80 12.22 -10.82
N THR A 142 -50.94 12.83 -11.16
CA THR A 142 -51.91 13.30 -10.17
C THR A 142 -53.21 12.52 -10.35
N ASP A 143 -53.80 12.01 -9.27
CA ASP A 143 -55.09 11.33 -9.32
C ASP A 143 -56.27 12.32 -9.43
N ALA A 144 -57.49 11.80 -9.62
CA ALA A 144 -58.71 12.60 -9.71
C ALA A 144 -59.06 13.38 -8.43
N ALA A 145 -58.42 13.04 -7.30
CA ALA A 145 -58.54 13.73 -6.01
C ALA A 145 -57.40 14.75 -5.77
N GLY A 146 -56.55 14.99 -6.77
CA GLY A 146 -55.43 15.93 -6.68
C GLY A 146 -54.21 15.40 -5.93
N ARG A 147 -54.16 14.11 -5.57
CA ARG A 147 -53.02 13.51 -4.87
C ARG A 147 -51.93 13.14 -5.86
N PRO A 148 -50.70 13.63 -5.68
CA PRO A 148 -49.59 13.27 -6.53
C PRO A 148 -49.06 11.88 -6.17
N ALA A 149 -48.80 11.07 -7.18
CA ALA A 149 -48.09 9.80 -7.12
C ALA A 149 -46.77 9.90 -7.88
N LEU A 150 -45.72 9.30 -7.32
CA LEU A 150 -44.38 9.30 -7.90
C LEU A 150 -44.06 7.90 -8.45
N HIS A 151 -43.71 7.83 -9.73
CA HIS A 151 -43.10 6.67 -10.36
C HIS A 151 -41.67 7.01 -10.82
N TRP A 152 -40.70 6.17 -10.48
CA TRP A 152 -39.31 6.39 -10.82
C TRP A 152 -38.61 5.07 -11.20
N PRO A 153 -38.16 4.93 -12.46
CA PRO A 153 -37.19 3.91 -12.83
C PRO A 153 -35.78 4.51 -12.96
N PHE A 154 -34.76 3.68 -12.73
CA PHE A 154 -33.42 4.00 -13.22
C PHE A 154 -33.30 3.58 -14.69
N ASP A 155 -32.59 4.40 -15.47
CA ASP A 155 -32.24 4.08 -16.85
C ASP A 155 -31.18 2.98 -16.87
N GLN A 156 -31.60 1.76 -17.20
CA GLN A 156 -30.70 0.62 -17.20
C GLN A 156 -29.61 0.75 -18.28
N ALA A 157 -29.91 1.36 -19.43
CA ALA A 157 -28.93 1.54 -20.49
C ALA A 157 -27.79 2.48 -20.07
N VAL A 158 -28.11 3.54 -19.30
CA VAL A 158 -27.09 4.43 -18.72
C VAL A 158 -26.26 3.68 -17.68
N LEU A 159 -26.88 2.86 -16.83
CA LEU A 159 -26.17 2.08 -15.81
C LEU A 159 -25.25 1.02 -16.42
N ASP A 160 -25.69 0.36 -17.49
CA ASP A 160 -24.89 -0.62 -18.22
C ASP A 160 -23.71 0.04 -18.93
N ALA A 161 -23.93 1.23 -19.51
CA ALA A 161 -22.86 2.03 -20.10
C ALA A 161 -21.84 2.49 -19.04
N GLU A 162 -22.29 2.94 -17.86
CA GLU A 162 -21.40 3.25 -16.73
C GLU A 162 -20.61 2.01 -16.27
N ALA A 163 -21.25 0.85 -16.21
CA ALA A 163 -20.60 -0.40 -15.80
C ALA A 163 -19.55 -0.87 -16.82
N ALA A 164 -19.77 -0.62 -18.12
CA ALA A 164 -18.85 -1.04 -19.19
C ALA A 164 -17.47 -0.36 -19.13
N VAL A 165 -17.36 0.82 -18.51
CA VAL A 165 -16.06 1.52 -18.32
C VAL A 165 -15.47 1.36 -16.94
N ASP A 166 -16.11 0.58 -16.08
CA ASP A 166 -15.55 0.34 -14.76
C ASP A 166 -14.11 -0.19 -14.87
N GLY A 167 -13.21 0.40 -14.09
CA GLY A 167 -11.81 0.02 -14.05
C GLY A 167 -10.91 0.71 -15.06
N TRP A 168 -11.46 1.45 -16.03
CA TRP A 168 -10.69 2.25 -16.97
C TRP A 168 -10.24 3.60 -16.36
N TYR A 169 -8.99 3.96 -16.59
CA TYR A 169 -8.42 5.27 -16.29
C TYR A 169 -7.25 5.56 -17.23
N ALA A 170 -6.95 6.85 -17.45
CA ALA A 170 -5.87 7.28 -18.33
C ALA A 170 -4.65 7.78 -17.53
N LEU A 171 -3.46 7.38 -17.96
CA LEU A 171 -2.19 7.93 -17.51
C LEU A 171 -1.58 8.76 -18.63
N LEU A 172 -1.20 10.00 -18.32
CA LEU A 172 -0.46 10.85 -19.24
C LEU A 172 1.02 10.83 -18.85
N THR A 173 1.90 10.68 -19.83
CA THR A 173 3.34 10.59 -19.58
C THR A 173 4.13 11.40 -20.60
N THR A 174 5.22 12.00 -20.12
CA THR A 174 6.25 12.63 -20.96
C THR A 174 7.35 11.63 -21.34
N LEU A 175 7.30 10.40 -20.81
CA LEU A 175 8.27 9.35 -21.14
C LEU A 175 8.05 8.85 -22.56
N THR A 176 9.13 8.81 -23.31
CA THR A 176 9.14 8.27 -24.68
C THR A 176 8.98 6.74 -24.67
N PRO A 177 8.50 6.12 -25.75
CA PRO A 177 8.40 4.66 -25.87
C PRO A 177 9.74 3.95 -25.63
N GLU A 178 10.86 4.59 -25.97
CA GLU A 178 12.21 4.06 -25.76
C GLU A 178 12.63 4.09 -24.27
N GLN A 179 12.08 5.01 -23.47
CA GLN A 179 12.41 5.15 -22.04
C GLN A 179 11.57 4.25 -21.13
N ALA A 180 10.35 3.93 -21.54
CA ALA A 180 9.42 3.09 -20.80
C ALA A 180 8.31 2.59 -21.72
N ASP A 181 8.10 1.28 -21.75
CA ASP A 181 6.91 0.70 -22.37
C ASP A 181 5.63 1.02 -21.56
N ALA A 182 4.46 0.74 -22.12
CA ALA A 182 3.19 1.03 -21.45
C ALA A 182 3.05 0.30 -20.09
N ALA A 183 3.62 -0.89 -19.98
CA ALA A 183 3.62 -1.71 -18.76
C ALA A 183 4.52 -1.11 -17.67
N ASP A 184 5.68 -0.58 -18.03
CA ASP A 184 6.64 0.10 -17.18
C ASP A 184 6.06 1.39 -16.63
N VAL A 185 5.39 2.18 -17.46
CA VAL A 185 4.72 3.40 -16.99
C VAL A 185 3.64 3.06 -15.97
N LEU A 186 2.84 2.02 -16.20
CA LEU A 186 1.87 1.54 -15.22
C LEU A 186 2.56 1.09 -13.92
N ARG A 187 3.63 0.29 -14.00
CA ARG A 187 4.39 -0.19 -12.83
C ARG A 187 4.96 0.98 -12.02
N ARG A 188 5.51 2.01 -12.69
CA ARG A 188 6.00 3.24 -12.06
C ARG A 188 4.87 4.02 -11.37
N HIS A 189 3.73 4.18 -12.05
CA HIS A 189 2.55 4.86 -11.48
C HIS A 189 2.02 4.12 -10.25
N LYS A 190 1.90 2.78 -10.30
CA LYS A 190 1.48 1.98 -9.13
C LYS A 190 2.50 2.02 -7.99
N GLY A 191 3.78 2.18 -8.30
CA GLY A 191 4.85 2.36 -7.33
C GLY A 191 4.77 3.68 -6.54
N GLN A 192 4.05 4.70 -7.04
CA GLN A 192 3.92 6.00 -6.39
C GLN A 192 3.26 5.92 -5.00
N GLY A 193 2.41 4.93 -4.75
CA GLY A 193 1.79 4.72 -3.42
C GLY A 193 2.79 4.39 -2.30
N ALA A 194 4.06 4.09 -2.62
CA ALA A 194 5.12 4.05 -1.60
C ALA A 194 5.43 5.45 -1.07
N VAL A 195 5.47 6.46 -1.95
CA VAL A 195 5.71 7.86 -1.58
C VAL A 195 4.55 8.40 -0.74
N GLU A 196 3.31 8.11 -1.12
CA GLU A 196 2.11 8.53 -0.37
C GLU A 196 2.09 7.96 1.06
N ARG A 197 2.55 6.72 1.24
CA ARG A 197 2.69 6.12 2.59
C ARG A 197 3.71 6.87 3.44
N CYS A 198 4.84 7.27 2.86
CA CYS A 198 5.85 8.06 3.57
C CYS A 198 5.30 9.44 4.02
N TYR A 199 4.39 10.04 3.27
CA TYR A 199 3.68 11.25 3.71
C TYR A 199 2.69 11.00 4.87
N GLY A 200 2.10 9.80 4.93
CA GLY A 200 1.36 9.35 6.11
C GLY A 200 2.26 9.20 7.33
N ASP A 201 3.47 8.66 7.14
CA ASP A 201 4.46 8.51 8.21
C ASP A 201 4.95 9.87 8.76
N PHE A 202 5.04 10.88 7.90
CA PHE A 202 5.34 12.27 8.26
C PHE A 202 4.32 12.86 9.25
N LYS A 203 3.03 12.64 8.96
CA LYS A 203 1.93 13.18 9.78
C LYS A 203 1.66 12.34 11.04
N GLY A 204 1.98 11.05 11.02
CA GLY A 204 1.70 10.12 12.12
C GLY A 204 2.94 9.78 12.96
N PRO A 205 3.69 8.70 12.66
CA PRO A 205 4.81 8.21 13.46
C PRO A 205 5.94 9.22 13.75
N LEU A 206 6.26 10.11 12.81
CA LEU A 206 7.23 11.19 13.08
C LEU A 206 6.62 12.36 13.84
N ALA A 207 5.29 12.38 13.97
CA ALA A 207 4.51 13.32 14.74
C ALA A 207 5.06 14.74 14.61
N VAL A 208 5.19 15.24 13.37
CA VAL A 208 5.40 16.66 13.10
C VAL A 208 4.12 17.38 13.52
N THR A 209 3.97 17.46 14.83
CA THR A 209 2.90 18.12 15.55
C THR A 209 3.02 19.59 15.18
N PRO A 210 1.94 20.35 15.02
CA PRO A 210 2.06 21.78 14.77
C PRO A 210 2.79 22.44 15.95
N ILE A 211 4.09 22.67 15.77
CA ILE A 211 4.89 23.50 16.66
C ILE A 211 4.64 24.93 16.19
N PHE A 212 4.08 25.77 17.06
CA PHE A 212 3.90 27.18 16.77
C PHE A 212 5.26 27.86 16.76
N VAL A 213 5.85 27.94 15.58
CA VAL A 213 7.13 28.59 15.36
C VAL A 213 6.87 30.01 14.87
N GLN A 214 7.42 31.01 15.55
CA GLN A 214 7.12 32.43 15.32
C GLN A 214 7.76 33.03 14.06
N ASP A 215 8.80 32.39 13.49
CA ASP A 215 9.59 32.92 12.37
C ASP A 215 9.58 31.92 11.20
N ASN A 216 9.33 32.42 9.97
CA ASN A 216 9.35 31.65 8.74
C ASN A 216 10.68 30.89 8.52
N LYS A 217 11.82 31.46 8.92
CA LYS A 217 13.13 30.78 8.84
C LYS A 217 13.18 29.54 9.73
N ARG A 218 12.60 29.63 10.93
CA ARG A 218 12.54 28.52 11.86
C ARG A 218 11.52 27.46 11.40
N VAL A 219 10.42 27.86 10.76
CA VAL A 219 9.49 26.93 10.08
C VAL A 219 10.21 26.17 8.97
N ALA A 220 10.94 26.86 8.10
CA ALA A 220 11.71 26.23 7.02
C ALA A 220 12.77 25.25 7.55
N ALA A 221 13.49 25.64 8.61
CA ALA A 221 14.45 24.76 9.26
C ALA A 221 13.80 23.51 9.87
N LEU A 222 12.67 23.67 10.58
CA LEU A 222 11.94 22.55 11.16
C LEU A 222 11.45 21.58 10.07
N VAL A 223 10.83 22.08 9.01
CA VAL A 223 10.39 21.27 7.86
C VAL A 223 11.57 20.51 7.26
N THR A 224 12.71 21.16 7.08
CA THR A 224 13.92 20.53 6.53
C THR A 224 14.42 19.39 7.41
N VAL A 225 14.50 19.60 8.73
CA VAL A 225 14.92 18.56 9.70
C VAL A 225 13.92 17.41 9.72
N SER A 226 12.62 17.69 9.65
CA SER A 226 11.58 16.66 9.58
C SER A 226 11.65 15.86 8.27
N CYS A 227 11.94 16.50 7.14
CA CYS A 227 12.18 15.83 5.86
C CYS A 227 13.44 14.95 5.90
N LEU A 228 14.50 15.41 6.58
CA LEU A 228 15.71 14.60 6.77
C LEU A 228 15.44 13.37 7.66
N ALA A 229 14.67 13.54 8.75
CA ALA A 229 14.28 12.43 9.61
C ALA A 229 13.42 11.39 8.85
N LEU A 230 12.49 11.85 8.02
CA LEU A 230 11.74 11.00 7.08
C LEU A 230 12.65 10.22 6.14
N LEU A 231 13.63 10.90 5.54
CA LEU A 231 14.56 10.26 4.62
C LEU A 231 15.31 9.13 5.33
N VAL A 232 15.84 9.39 6.52
CA VAL A 232 16.52 8.37 7.34
C VAL A 232 15.57 7.23 7.67
N PHE A 233 14.32 7.51 8.06
CA PHE A 233 13.30 6.50 8.34
C PHE A 233 13.03 5.59 7.12
N CYS A 234 12.89 6.19 5.93
CA CYS A 234 12.69 5.47 4.68
C CYS A 234 13.91 4.63 4.29
N LEU A 235 15.13 5.14 4.53
CA LEU A 235 16.36 4.42 4.27
C LEU A 235 16.52 3.21 5.19
N ILE A 236 16.24 3.34 6.49
CA ILE A 236 16.28 2.23 7.45
C ILE A 236 15.31 1.11 6.99
N GLU A 237 14.06 1.45 6.68
CA GLU A 237 13.08 0.50 6.17
C GLU A 237 13.55 -0.19 4.88
N ARG A 238 14.10 0.59 3.94
CA ARG A 238 14.63 0.10 2.67
C ARG A 238 15.80 -0.86 2.87
N GLN A 239 16.74 -0.57 3.76
CA GLN A 239 17.89 -1.46 4.00
C GLN A 239 17.45 -2.78 4.62
N VAL A 240 16.60 -2.76 5.64
CA VAL A 240 16.07 -3.99 6.26
C VAL A 240 15.34 -4.84 5.22
N ARG A 241 14.49 -4.23 4.37
CA ARG A 241 13.78 -4.97 3.31
C ARG A 241 14.70 -5.52 2.23
N ARG A 242 15.77 -4.80 1.88
CA ARG A 242 16.78 -5.28 0.92
C ARG A 242 17.55 -6.48 1.48
N ALA A 243 17.95 -6.41 2.76
CA ALA A 243 18.67 -7.48 3.42
C ALA A 243 17.81 -8.76 3.61
N LEU A 244 16.48 -8.62 3.74
CA LEU A 244 15.54 -9.74 3.77
C LEU A 244 15.33 -10.43 2.39
N GLY A 245 15.79 -9.84 1.30
CA GLY A 245 15.68 -10.42 -0.04
C GLY A 245 14.24 -10.61 -0.51
N GLY A 246 13.97 -11.71 -1.21
CA GLY A 246 12.70 -11.97 -1.90
C GLY A 246 11.47 -12.20 -0.99
N ASP A 247 11.65 -12.72 0.24
CA ASP A 247 10.54 -12.97 1.18
C ASP A 247 10.00 -11.63 1.75
N GLN A 248 10.85 -10.61 1.87
CA GLN A 248 10.56 -9.28 2.45
C GLN A 248 9.76 -9.29 3.78
N LYS A 249 9.62 -10.44 4.44
CA LYS A 249 8.83 -10.66 5.64
C LYS A 249 9.75 -11.21 6.73
N MET A 250 9.50 -10.78 7.96
CA MET A 250 10.21 -11.30 9.13
C MET A 250 9.23 -11.63 10.26
N GLN A 251 9.66 -12.54 11.13
CA GLN A 251 8.90 -12.97 12.31
C GLN A 251 9.27 -12.13 13.53
N GLY A 252 8.46 -12.20 14.58
CA GLY A 252 8.74 -11.56 15.87
C GLY A 252 8.47 -10.04 15.96
N LEU A 253 7.97 -9.41 14.88
CA LEU A 253 7.61 -7.99 14.92
C LEU A 253 6.32 -7.71 15.70
N TYR A 254 5.37 -8.65 15.68
CA TYR A 254 4.09 -8.57 16.40
C TYR A 254 3.96 -9.74 17.40
N PRO A 255 3.17 -9.55 18.48
CA PRO A 255 2.74 -10.65 19.33
C PRO A 255 2.01 -11.70 18.47
N GLY A 256 2.44 -12.97 18.52
CA GLY A 256 1.90 -14.05 17.69
C GLY A 256 2.83 -14.52 16.56
N ASN A 257 4.05 -13.97 16.45
CA ASN A 257 5.13 -14.44 15.57
C ASN A 257 4.76 -14.57 14.08
N GLN A 258 3.78 -13.79 13.63
CA GLN A 258 3.36 -13.75 12.23
C GLN A 258 4.49 -13.20 11.34
N ARG A 259 4.60 -13.72 10.12
CA ARG A 259 5.52 -13.20 9.09
C ARG A 259 4.94 -11.91 8.52
N VAL A 260 5.55 -10.78 8.84
CA VAL A 260 5.07 -9.46 8.41
C VAL A 260 6.20 -8.70 7.71
N ARG A 261 5.85 -7.92 6.68
CA ARG A 261 6.78 -7.02 6.01
C ARG A 261 7.18 -5.91 6.99
N PRO A 262 8.48 -5.71 7.29
CA PRO A 262 8.90 -4.74 8.29
C PRO A 262 8.58 -3.32 7.82
N THR A 263 8.09 -2.50 8.75
CA THR A 263 7.88 -1.07 8.57
C THR A 263 8.85 -0.30 9.44
N GLY A 264 9.29 0.89 9.01
CA GLY A 264 10.22 1.74 9.75
C GLY A 264 9.77 1.97 11.19
N ARG A 265 8.46 2.14 11.39
CA ARG A 265 7.85 2.33 12.71
C ARG A 265 8.08 1.11 13.61
N MET A 266 7.88 -0.10 13.09
CA MET A 266 8.04 -1.31 13.89
C MET A 266 9.52 -1.64 14.12
N ILE A 267 10.38 -1.37 13.14
CA ILE A 267 11.83 -1.46 13.30
C ILE A 267 12.29 -0.55 14.46
N LEU A 268 11.93 0.74 14.41
CA LEU A 268 12.31 1.68 15.45
C LEU A 268 11.66 1.37 16.81
N TYR A 269 10.44 0.84 16.84
CA TYR A 269 9.82 0.38 18.10
C TYR A 269 10.61 -0.72 18.79
N HIS A 270 11.13 -1.70 18.04
CA HIS A 270 11.96 -2.75 18.64
C HIS A 270 13.36 -2.23 18.98
N LEU A 271 13.90 -1.27 18.24
CA LEU A 271 15.20 -0.65 18.52
C LEU A 271 15.16 0.40 19.65
N SER A 272 14.00 1.01 19.94
CA SER A 272 13.89 2.05 20.98
C SER A 272 14.17 1.52 22.40
N GLY A 273 14.04 0.20 22.59
CA GLY A 273 14.38 -0.47 23.85
C GLY A 273 15.85 -0.86 23.97
N LEU A 274 16.69 -0.56 22.98
CA LEU A 274 18.13 -0.80 23.08
C LEU A 274 18.74 0.10 24.14
N ARG A 275 19.47 -0.50 25.08
CA ARG A 275 20.20 0.24 26.10
C ARG A 275 21.67 0.27 25.70
N LEU A 276 22.25 1.46 25.66
CA LEU A 276 23.68 1.62 25.49
C LEU A 276 24.33 1.65 26.87
N ARG A 277 25.25 0.71 27.13
CA ARG A 277 26.19 0.86 28.24
C ARG A 277 27.33 1.71 27.74
N ALA A 278 27.44 2.94 28.26
CA ALA A 278 28.56 3.81 27.94
C ALA A 278 29.87 3.10 28.30
N GLY A 279 30.82 3.13 27.37
CA GLY A 279 32.17 2.62 27.59
C GLY A 279 32.96 3.56 28.51
N HIS A 280 34.00 3.04 29.15
CA HIS A 280 35.03 3.83 29.82
C HIS A 280 36.27 3.92 28.93
N THR A 281 37.30 4.68 29.34
CA THR A 281 38.56 4.89 28.59
C THR A 281 39.21 3.60 28.06
N THR A 282 38.90 2.44 28.65
CA THR A 282 39.42 1.11 28.30
C THR A 282 38.38 0.09 27.80
N ASP A 283 37.08 0.41 27.76
CA ASP A 283 36.01 -0.52 27.29
C ASP A 283 35.14 0.18 26.24
N PRO A 284 34.96 -0.37 25.02
CA PRO A 284 34.06 0.22 24.04
C PRO A 284 32.61 0.25 24.54
N PRO A 285 31.77 1.19 24.07
CA PRO A 285 30.36 1.20 24.41
C PRO A 285 29.67 -0.08 23.90
N ILE A 286 28.92 -0.74 24.78
CA ILE A 286 28.25 -2.02 24.48
C ILE A 286 26.75 -1.81 24.41
N ILE A 287 26.13 -2.31 23.34
CA ILE A 287 24.67 -2.36 23.20
C ILE A 287 24.15 -3.57 24.00
N VAL A 288 23.31 -3.34 25.00
CA VAL A 288 22.66 -4.41 25.75
C VAL A 288 21.39 -4.82 25.03
N ILE A 289 21.37 -6.05 24.51
CA ILE A 289 20.22 -6.60 23.78
C ILE A 289 19.45 -7.57 24.68
N SER A 290 18.12 -7.40 24.73
CA SER A 290 17.23 -8.23 25.55
C SER A 290 16.34 -9.15 24.73
N ARG A 291 16.23 -8.95 23.40
CA ARG A 291 15.30 -9.69 22.52
C ARG A 291 15.99 -10.18 21.24
N GLY A 292 15.75 -11.44 20.85
CA GLY A 292 16.33 -12.02 19.63
C GLY A 292 15.99 -11.28 18.33
N VAL A 293 14.82 -10.63 18.28
CA VAL A 293 14.39 -9.78 17.14
C VAL A 293 15.30 -8.56 16.98
N GLN A 294 15.82 -7.99 18.06
CA GLN A 294 16.73 -6.85 18.00
C GLN A 294 18.07 -7.23 17.37
N LEU A 295 18.63 -8.40 17.71
CA LEU A 295 19.85 -8.92 17.08
C LEU A 295 19.65 -9.10 15.57
N HIS A 296 18.53 -9.72 15.18
CA HIS A 296 18.22 -9.92 13.77
C HIS A 296 18.07 -8.59 13.01
N LEU A 297 17.43 -7.58 13.61
CA LEU A 297 17.32 -6.25 13.02
C LEU A 297 18.68 -5.55 12.86
N LEU A 298 19.57 -5.67 13.85
CA LEU A 298 20.92 -5.08 13.78
C LEU A 298 21.74 -5.75 12.67
N ASP A 299 21.64 -7.07 12.52
CA ASP A 299 22.29 -7.81 11.44
C ASP A 299 21.80 -7.34 10.06
N LEU A 300 20.48 -7.18 9.90
CA LEU A 300 19.88 -6.70 8.65
C LEU A 300 20.27 -5.24 8.34
N LEU A 301 20.57 -4.44 9.36
CA LEU A 301 21.07 -3.07 9.20
C LEU A 301 22.59 -3.00 8.97
N GLY A 302 23.31 -4.13 9.05
CA GLY A 302 24.76 -4.18 8.94
C GLY A 302 25.48 -3.53 10.13
N LEU A 303 24.82 -3.45 11.29
CA LEU A 303 25.37 -2.86 12.49
C LEU A 303 26.15 -3.91 13.30
N PRO A 304 27.27 -3.53 13.93
CA PRO A 304 28.08 -4.46 14.70
C PRO A 304 27.27 -5.07 15.84
N ARG A 305 27.37 -6.40 15.98
CA ARG A 305 26.77 -7.12 17.10
C ARG A 305 27.48 -6.72 18.39
N PRO A 306 26.74 -6.47 19.48
CA PRO A 306 27.39 -6.34 20.77
C PRO A 306 28.03 -7.67 21.17
N PRO A 307 29.16 -7.63 21.88
CA PRO A 307 29.80 -8.83 22.42
C PRO A 307 28.81 -9.56 23.34
N ARG A 308 28.81 -10.89 23.29
CA ARG A 308 27.97 -11.70 24.17
C ARG A 308 28.31 -11.39 25.64
N PRO A 309 27.32 -11.21 26.53
CA PRO A 309 27.61 -11.12 27.96
C PRO A 309 28.28 -12.43 28.40
N GLY A 310 29.59 -12.38 28.66
CA GLY A 310 30.40 -13.54 29.05
C GLY A 310 31.69 -13.76 28.26
N THR A 311 31.94 -13.06 27.15
CA THR A 311 33.23 -13.11 26.43
C THR A 311 34.02 -11.83 26.62
N HIS A 312 34.42 -11.55 27.86
CA HIS A 312 35.65 -10.79 28.10
C HIS A 312 36.72 -11.83 28.44
N PRO A 313 37.82 -11.97 27.69
CA PRO A 313 39.02 -12.53 28.30
C PRO A 313 39.37 -11.55 29.42
N SER A 314 39.32 -12.04 30.66
CA SER A 314 39.73 -11.27 31.83
C SER A 314 41.12 -10.68 31.56
N PRO A 315 41.37 -9.37 31.79
CA PRO A 315 42.69 -8.78 31.55
C PRO A 315 43.79 -9.38 32.44
N LEU A 316 43.42 -10.19 33.44
CA LEU A 316 44.34 -10.82 34.38
C LEU A 316 44.95 -12.15 33.90
N ALA A 317 44.69 -12.59 32.65
CA ALA A 317 45.26 -13.82 32.12
C ALA A 317 46.44 -13.62 31.16
N ARG A 318 46.94 -12.38 30.97
CA ARG A 318 48.06 -12.10 30.06
C ARG A 318 49.44 -11.93 30.71
N ASP A 319 49.52 -11.87 32.04
CA ASP A 319 50.79 -11.60 32.74
C ASP A 319 51.26 -12.77 33.61
N LEU A 320 51.37 -13.97 33.02
CA LEU A 320 52.07 -15.10 33.66
C LEU A 320 53.09 -15.80 32.74
N HIS A 321 53.45 -15.18 31.60
CA HIS A 321 54.50 -15.70 30.72
C HIS A 321 55.87 -15.03 30.87
N GLU A 322 56.03 -14.10 31.82
CA GLU A 322 57.32 -13.46 32.15
C GLU A 322 57.64 -13.58 33.64
N LEU A 323 57.99 -14.77 34.11
CA LEU A 323 58.77 -14.94 35.34
C LEU A 323 59.90 -15.95 35.11
N PRO A 324 61.13 -15.67 35.60
CA PRO A 324 62.32 -16.39 35.20
C PRO A 324 62.44 -17.77 35.88
N ALA A 325 63.04 -18.69 35.13
CA ALA A 325 63.33 -20.06 35.52
C ALA A 325 64.25 -20.15 36.74
N LYS A 326 63.70 -20.52 37.91
CA LYS A 326 64.41 -21.21 38.98
C LYS A 326 63.45 -22.19 39.64
N TYR A 327 63.93 -23.41 39.90
CA TYR A 327 63.23 -24.62 40.36
C TYR A 327 62.56 -25.43 39.25
N GLY A 328 63.33 -26.37 38.70
CA GLY A 328 62.83 -27.39 37.78
C GLY A 328 62.21 -28.59 38.50
N ALA A 329 61.26 -29.25 37.84
CA ALA A 329 61.13 -30.70 37.81
C ALA A 329 60.17 -31.14 36.68
N SER A 330 60.72 -31.99 35.81
CA SER A 330 60.13 -32.97 34.88
C SER A 330 58.95 -32.59 33.98
N TRP A 331 59.30 -32.40 32.70
CA TRP A 331 58.50 -32.82 31.57
C TRP A 331 58.20 -34.34 31.63
N CYS A 332 56.96 -34.73 31.35
CA CYS A 332 56.71 -35.97 30.63
C CYS A 332 55.51 -35.82 29.68
N CYS A 333 55.85 -35.89 28.40
CA CYS A 333 55.01 -36.01 27.23
C CYS A 333 54.29 -37.38 27.20
N ARG A 334 53.00 -37.43 26.83
CA ARG A 334 52.57 -38.29 25.71
C ARG A 334 51.09 -38.15 25.34
N GLU A 335 50.93 -37.67 24.13
CA GLU A 335 50.03 -38.21 23.11
C GLU A 335 49.98 -39.74 23.14
N SER A 336 48.89 -40.31 23.68
CA SER A 336 48.40 -41.66 23.34
C SER A 336 47.08 -41.96 24.04
N CYS A 337 45.94 -41.91 23.31
CA CYS A 337 44.92 -42.96 23.39
C CYS A 337 43.80 -42.72 22.37
N ARG A 338 44.07 -43.11 21.12
CA ARG A 338 43.04 -43.58 20.19
C ARG A 338 42.80 -45.07 20.48
N ARG A 339 41.52 -45.45 20.55
CA ARG A 339 40.94 -46.79 20.26
C ARG A 339 41.25 -47.95 21.21
N ARG A 340 40.22 -48.42 21.94
CA ARG A 340 39.55 -49.74 21.85
C ARG A 340 39.06 -50.27 23.21
N GLY A 341 37.90 -50.94 23.17
CA GLY A 341 37.30 -51.75 24.23
C GLY A 341 35.96 -51.16 24.68
N GLY A 342 34.77 -51.68 24.39
CA GLY A 342 34.38 -53.02 23.96
C GLY A 342 33.45 -53.64 25.01
N SER A 343 32.23 -53.99 24.55
CA SER A 343 31.32 -55.00 25.12
C SER A 343 30.11 -54.55 25.95
N ALA A 344 28.95 -54.63 25.26
CA ALA A 344 27.76 -55.41 25.60
C ALA A 344 26.84 -54.99 26.76
N ILE A 345 25.62 -54.58 26.40
CA ILE A 345 24.38 -55.22 26.89
C ILE A 345 23.46 -55.47 25.68
N ARG A 346 22.94 -56.71 25.60
CA ARG A 346 22.19 -57.31 24.49
C ARG A 346 20.68 -57.31 24.80
N ARG A 347 19.89 -57.12 23.74
CA ARG A 347 18.53 -57.66 23.43
C ARG A 347 17.34 -57.37 24.38
N ALA A 348 16.29 -56.80 23.79
CA ALA A 348 15.08 -57.58 23.48
C ALA A 348 14.42 -57.05 22.18
N GLU A 349 14.24 -57.96 21.24
CA GLU A 349 13.57 -57.80 19.94
C GLU A 349 12.03 -57.84 20.10
N GLY A 350 11.33 -57.13 19.22
CA GLY A 350 9.90 -57.27 18.98
C GLY A 350 9.55 -56.64 17.63
N ALA A 351 9.35 -57.48 16.62
CA ALA A 351 9.23 -57.16 15.21
C ALA A 351 7.80 -56.70 14.81
N HIS A 352 7.73 -55.84 13.78
CA HIS A 352 6.61 -55.75 12.82
C HIS A 352 6.60 -57.02 11.91
N PRO A 353 5.58 -57.36 11.08
CA PRO A 353 4.64 -56.44 10.38
C PRO A 353 3.18 -56.96 10.22
N GLY A 354 2.32 -56.09 9.67
CA GLY A 354 0.95 -56.37 9.25
C GLY A 354 0.33 -55.11 8.67
#